data_AF-A0A7W6Y4P0-F1
#
_entry.id   AF-A0A7W6Y4P0-F1
#
_cell.length_a   1.000
_cell.length_b   1.000
_cell.length_c   1.000
_cell.angle_alpha   90.00
_cell.angle_beta   90.00
_cell.angle_gamma   90.00
#
_symmetry.space_group_name_H-M   'P 1'
#
loop_
_entity.id
_entity.type
_entity.pdbx_description
1 polymer ?
#
loop_
_entity_poly.entity_id
_entity_poly.type
_entity_poly.pdbx_seq_one_letter_code
_entity_poly.pdbx_strand_id
1 'polypeptide(L)'
;MGVHDTIKALLSTKQGSRDLDLEVAAIFGWSTAKVETPDKASGFLVYKTVWIDPKTSQPGFVPHYTTDLQAGYDLSAELSPQGAVAVVIESDASRATFEGEDPIYHPDPAVALCIACLTYASRHA
;
A
#
# COMPACT_ATOMS: atom_id res chain seq x y z
N MET A 1 -8.75 -9.37 -0.29
CA MET A 1 -9.18 -9.22 -1.70
C MET A 1 -8.02 -9.58 -2.62
N GLY A 2 -8.29 -9.91 -3.87
CA GLY A 2 -7.22 -10.09 -4.86
C GLY A 2 -6.69 -8.75 -5.39
N VAL A 3 -5.60 -8.79 -6.15
CA VAL A 3 -4.98 -7.61 -6.76
C VAL A 3 -5.98 -6.85 -7.65
N HIS A 4 -6.72 -7.56 -8.51
CA HIS A 4 -7.68 -6.94 -9.42
C HIS A 4 -8.84 -6.23 -8.70
N ASP A 5 -9.34 -6.79 -7.61
CA ASP A 5 -10.43 -6.17 -6.85
C ASP A 5 -9.96 -4.90 -6.14
N THR A 6 -8.73 -4.92 -5.62
CA THR A 6 -8.10 -3.76 -4.96
C THR A 6 -7.84 -2.64 -5.97
N ILE A 7 -7.35 -2.96 -7.18
CA ILE A 7 -7.20 -1.97 -8.27
C ILE A 7 -8.56 -1.35 -8.63
N LYS A 8 -9.62 -2.16 -8.75
CA LYS A 8 -10.98 -1.64 -9.03
C LYS A 8 -11.48 -0.72 -7.91
N ALA A 9 -11.25 -1.09 -6.66
CA ALA A 9 -11.61 -0.26 -5.51
C ALA A 9 -10.88 1.08 -5.56
N LEU A 10 -9.57 1.07 -5.79
CA LEU A 10 -8.73 2.27 -5.94
C LEU A 10 -9.18 3.16 -7.12
N LEU A 11 -9.51 2.58 -8.27
CA LEU A 11 -10.01 3.34 -9.43
C LEU A 11 -11.38 3.99 -9.19
N SER A 12 -12.17 3.46 -8.26
CA SER A 12 -13.51 3.96 -7.96
C SER A 12 -13.56 5.01 -6.84
N THR A 13 -12.47 5.19 -6.10
CA THR A 13 -12.40 6.18 -5.04
C THR A 13 -12.03 7.56 -5.59
N LYS A 14 -12.29 8.62 -4.82
CA LYS A 14 -11.78 9.97 -5.10
C LYS A 14 -10.49 10.28 -4.34
N GLN A 15 -10.22 9.55 -3.28
CA GLN A 15 -9.11 9.80 -2.34
C GLN A 15 -8.68 8.49 -1.66
N GLY A 16 -7.46 8.47 -1.15
CA GLY A 16 -6.98 7.36 -0.33
C GLY A 16 -7.80 7.14 0.95
N SER A 17 -7.65 5.95 1.54
CA SER A 17 -8.26 5.61 2.82
C SER A 17 -7.46 4.56 3.54
N ARG A 18 -7.67 4.48 4.86
CA ARG A 18 -6.98 3.47 5.67
C ARG A 18 -7.33 2.04 5.28
N ASP A 19 -8.58 1.78 4.91
CA ASP A 19 -9.01 0.44 4.52
C ASP A 19 -8.30 0.01 3.23
N LEU A 20 -8.17 0.92 2.25
CA LEU A 20 -7.42 0.68 1.02
C LEU A 20 -5.92 0.47 1.29
N ASP A 21 -5.32 1.21 2.24
CA ASP A 21 -3.92 0.97 2.64
C ASP A 21 -3.72 -0.47 3.13
N LEU A 22 -4.66 -0.99 3.94
CA LEU A 22 -4.58 -2.34 4.49
C LEU A 22 -4.74 -3.41 3.40
N GLU A 23 -5.60 -3.16 2.40
CA GLU A 23 -5.75 -4.04 1.24
C GLU A 23 -4.48 -4.08 0.39
N VAL A 24 -3.89 -2.92 0.10
CA VAL A 24 -2.59 -2.79 -0.59
C VAL A 24 -1.50 -3.52 0.20
N ALA A 25 -1.43 -3.30 1.51
CA ALA A 25 -0.41 -3.91 2.36
C ALA A 25 -0.50 -5.45 2.35
N ALA A 26 -1.71 -6.00 2.43
CA ALA A 26 -1.92 -7.45 2.40
C ALA A 26 -1.41 -8.08 1.08
N ILE A 27 -1.55 -7.37 -0.04
CA ILE A 27 -1.02 -7.81 -1.34
C ILE A 27 0.51 -7.84 -1.32
N PHE A 28 1.16 -6.86 -0.69
CA PHE A 28 2.61 -6.79 -0.56
C PHE A 28 3.18 -7.59 0.63
N GLY A 29 2.42 -8.57 1.14
CA GLY A 29 2.92 -9.55 2.10
C GLY A 29 2.79 -9.16 3.56
N TRP A 30 2.19 -8.00 3.88
CA TRP A 30 1.82 -7.72 5.26
C TRP A 30 0.79 -8.73 5.75
N SER A 31 0.95 -9.18 6.99
CA SER A 31 0.05 -10.16 7.60
C SER A 31 -0.37 -9.73 9.00
N THR A 32 -1.45 -10.30 9.52
CA THR A 32 -1.89 -10.02 10.89
C THR A 32 -1.53 -11.15 11.83
N ALA A 33 -1.07 -10.83 13.04
CA ALA A 33 -0.86 -11.78 14.12
C ALA A 33 -1.61 -11.36 15.38
N LYS A 34 -1.96 -12.32 16.24
CA LYS A 34 -2.46 -12.06 17.59
C LYS A 34 -1.29 -12.10 18.55
N VAL A 35 -1.08 -11.02 19.28
CA VAL A 35 -0.07 -10.95 20.35
C VAL A 35 -0.76 -10.86 21.70
N GLU A 36 -0.25 -11.61 22.67
CA GLU A 36 -0.66 -11.49 24.06
C GLU A 36 -0.04 -10.23 24.65
N THR A 37 -0.87 -9.38 25.25
CA THR A 37 -0.43 -8.19 25.97
C THR A 37 -1.11 -8.18 27.33
N PRO A 38 -0.37 -7.98 28.43
CA PRO A 38 -0.99 -7.85 29.74
C PRO A 38 -1.85 -6.58 29.79
N ASP A 39 -3.12 -6.74 30.16
CA ASP A 39 -4.00 -5.62 30.43
C ASP A 39 -3.55 -4.90 31.70
N LYS A 40 -3.26 -3.60 31.58
CA LYS A 40 -2.78 -2.76 32.67
C LYS A 40 -3.81 -2.57 33.78
N ALA A 41 -5.10 -2.78 33.50
CA ALA A 41 -6.17 -2.59 34.47
C ALA A 41 -6.49 -3.86 35.27
N SER A 42 -6.51 -5.03 34.61
CA SER A 42 -6.96 -6.28 35.22
C SER A 42 -5.85 -7.30 35.48
N GLY A 43 -4.66 -7.13 34.88
CA GLY A 43 -3.57 -8.10 34.95
C GLY A 43 -3.79 -9.37 34.12
N PHE A 44 -4.93 -9.51 33.45
CA PHE A 44 -5.20 -10.63 32.53
C PHE A 44 -4.51 -10.41 31.17
N LEU A 45 -4.15 -11.51 30.52
CA LEU A 45 -3.64 -11.48 29.14
C LEU A 45 -4.79 -11.19 28.18
N VAL A 46 -4.63 -10.15 27.36
CA VAL A 46 -5.56 -9.80 26.29
C VAL A 46 -4.85 -9.98 24.95
N TYR A 47 -5.55 -10.57 23.99
CA TYR A 47 -5.06 -10.69 22.62
C TYR A 47 -5.31 -9.40 21.85
N LYS A 48 -4.25 -8.81 21.30
CA LYS A 48 -4.33 -7.69 20.35
C LYS A 48 -3.93 -8.17 18.97
N THR A 49 -4.70 -7.80 17.95
CA THR A 49 -4.30 -7.99 16.56
C THR A 49 -3.28 -6.91 16.18
N VAL A 50 -2.13 -7.32 15.65
CA VAL A 50 -1.09 -6.45 15.13
C VAL A 50 -0.76 -6.84 13.69
N TRP A 51 -0.24 -5.88 12.93
CA TRP A 51 0.30 -6.12 11.60
C TRP A 51 1.78 -6.49 11.70
N ILE A 52 2.20 -7.46 10.91
CA ILE A 52 3.57 -7.95 10.80
C ILE A 52 4.14 -7.46 9.48
N ASP A 53 5.26 -6.75 9.56
CA ASP A 53 6.00 -6.26 8.41
C ASP A 53 6.71 -7.43 7.72
N PRO A 54 6.50 -7.66 6.41
CA PRO A 54 7.10 -8.78 5.68
C PRO A 54 8.63 -8.74 5.66
N LYS A 55 9.26 -7.57 5.81
CA LYS A 55 10.72 -7.43 5.75
C LYS A 55 11.40 -7.76 7.06
N THR A 56 10.80 -7.31 8.16
CA THR A 56 11.39 -7.47 9.49
C THR A 56 10.86 -8.67 10.24
N SER A 57 9.72 -9.23 9.81
CA SER A 57 8.96 -10.25 10.54
C SER A 57 8.57 -9.80 11.96
N GLN A 58 8.48 -8.49 12.19
CA GLN A 58 8.14 -7.89 13.48
C GLN A 58 6.83 -7.11 13.40
N PRO A 59 6.13 -6.93 14.55
CA PRO A 59 4.99 -6.05 14.63
C PRO A 59 5.34 -4.63 14.17
N GLY A 60 4.56 -4.09 13.23
CA GLY A 60 4.77 -2.78 12.64
C GLY A 60 3.47 -2.07 12.31
N PHE A 61 3.60 -0.83 11.86
CA PHE A 61 2.48 -0.05 11.34
C PHE A 61 2.51 -0.11 9.82
N VAL A 62 1.43 -0.59 9.22
CA VAL A 62 1.24 -0.53 7.77
C VAL A 62 1.32 0.94 7.32
N PRO A 63 2.16 1.32 6.35
CA PRO A 63 2.25 2.69 5.85
C PRO A 63 0.93 3.22 5.28
N HIS A 64 0.83 4.54 5.13
CA HIS A 64 -0.35 5.20 4.57
C HIS A 64 -0.29 5.27 3.03
N TYR A 65 -0.14 4.12 2.37
CA TYR A 65 0.17 4.03 0.94
C TYR A 65 -0.69 4.92 0.03
N THR A 66 -1.99 5.02 0.31
CA THR A 66 -2.97 5.71 -0.55
C THR A 66 -3.13 7.19 -0.22
N THR A 67 -2.53 7.69 0.86
CA THR A 67 -2.65 9.10 1.30
C THR A 67 -1.31 9.80 1.54
N ASP A 68 -0.23 9.03 1.67
CA ASP A 68 1.15 9.50 1.77
C ASP A 68 1.92 9.08 0.52
N LEU A 69 2.23 10.06 -0.32
CA LEU A 69 2.96 9.85 -1.56
C LEU A 69 4.36 9.27 -1.33
N GLN A 70 5.03 9.62 -0.23
CA GLN A 70 6.35 9.08 0.09
C GLN A 70 6.26 7.58 0.42
N ALA A 71 5.25 7.16 1.19
CA ALA A 71 5.02 5.75 1.47
C ALA A 71 4.78 4.92 0.20
N GLY A 72 4.03 5.47 -0.77
CA GLY A 72 3.87 4.85 -2.09
C GLY A 72 5.17 4.82 -2.90
N TYR A 73 5.99 5.86 -2.81
CA TYR A 73 7.28 5.92 -3.49
C TYR A 73 8.28 4.89 -2.93
N ASP A 74 8.36 4.76 -1.61
CA ASP A 74 9.22 3.78 -0.95
C ASP A 74 8.83 2.35 -1.39
N LEU A 75 7.53 2.06 -1.42
CA LEU A 75 7.02 0.79 -1.97
C LEU A 75 7.42 0.58 -3.43
N SER A 76 7.32 1.61 -4.28
CA SER A 76 7.72 1.50 -5.68
C SER A 76 9.21 1.24 -5.87
N ALA A 77 10.05 1.85 -5.04
CA ALA A 77 11.51 1.64 -5.04
C ALA A 77 11.89 0.22 -4.60
N GLU A 78 11.09 -0.42 -3.76
CA GLU A 78 11.27 -1.82 -3.39
C GLU A 78 10.90 -2.78 -4.53
N LEU A 79 9.85 -2.45 -5.29
CA LEU A 79 9.39 -3.25 -6.42
C LEU A 79 10.33 -3.15 -7.62
N SER A 80 10.93 -1.98 -7.85
CA SER A 80 11.86 -1.75 -8.95
C SER A 80 13.11 -0.98 -8.48
N PRO A 81 14.06 -1.62 -7.79
CA PRO A 81 15.21 -0.94 -7.19
C PRO A 81 16.15 -0.27 -8.19
N GLN A 82 16.13 -0.71 -9.45
CA GLN A 82 16.96 -0.17 -10.54
C GLN A 82 16.15 0.56 -11.60
N GLY A 83 14.82 0.49 -11.54
CA GLY A 83 13.93 1.10 -12.52
C GLY A 83 13.52 2.50 -12.09
N ALA A 84 13.16 3.33 -13.06
CA ALA A 84 12.56 4.62 -12.78
C ALA A 84 11.06 4.48 -12.47
N VAL A 85 10.59 5.28 -11.52
CA VAL A 85 9.16 5.52 -11.28
C VAL A 85 8.93 7.03 -11.22
N ALA A 86 7.92 7.49 -11.94
CA ALA A 86 7.59 8.91 -12.01
C ALA A 86 6.14 9.12 -11.57
N VAL A 87 5.94 10.15 -10.74
CA VAL A 87 4.62 10.69 -10.43
C VAL A 87 4.58 12.15 -10.89
N VAL A 88 3.58 12.49 -11.69
CA VAL A 88 3.34 13.85 -12.17
C VAL A 88 1.98 14.29 -11.67
N ILE A 89 1.96 15.43 -10.99
CA ILE A 89 0.73 16.08 -10.54
C ILE A 89 0.39 17.16 -11.56
N GLU A 90 -0.77 17.04 -12.20
CA GLU A 90 -1.31 17.96 -13.19
C GLU A 90 -2.50 18.73 -12.57
N SER A 91 -3.12 19.64 -13.34
CA SER A 91 -4.15 20.55 -12.81
C SER A 91 -5.44 19.85 -12.36
N ASP A 92 -5.81 18.75 -13.00
CA ASP A 92 -7.09 18.03 -12.82
C ASP A 92 -6.89 16.51 -12.60
N ALA A 93 -5.67 16.02 -12.72
CA ALA A 93 -5.31 14.63 -12.52
C ALA A 93 -3.87 14.51 -12.03
N SER A 94 -3.52 13.30 -11.60
CA SER A 94 -2.14 12.87 -11.42
C SER A 94 -1.91 11.63 -12.26
N ARG A 95 -0.66 11.43 -12.70
CA ARG A 95 -0.26 10.19 -13.36
C ARG A 95 0.97 9.58 -12.71
N ALA A 96 0.96 8.26 -12.57
CA ALA A 96 2.08 7.46 -12.07
C ALA A 96 2.48 6.41 -13.12
N THR A 97 3.77 6.20 -13.31
CA THR A 97 4.30 5.26 -14.31
C THR A 97 5.62 4.67 -13.85
N PHE A 98 5.77 3.37 -14.03
CA PHE A 98 7.06 2.68 -13.96
C PHE A 98 7.72 2.71 -15.34
N GLU A 99 9.05 2.64 -15.38
CA GLU A 99 9.82 2.57 -16.62
C GLU A 99 9.35 1.42 -17.52
N GLY A 100 8.96 1.75 -18.76
CA GLY A 100 8.46 0.79 -19.74
C GLY A 100 7.00 0.38 -19.57
N GLU A 101 6.27 0.93 -18.60
CA GLU A 101 4.85 0.63 -18.35
C GLU A 101 3.91 1.74 -18.84
N ASP A 102 2.66 1.38 -19.09
CA ASP A 102 1.61 2.35 -19.39
C ASP A 102 1.33 3.25 -18.17
N PRO A 103 1.10 4.56 -18.36
CA PRO A 103 0.78 5.48 -17.27
C PRO A 103 -0.61 5.19 -16.69
N ILE A 104 -0.69 5.22 -15.36
CA ILE A 104 -1.95 5.18 -14.61
C ILE A 104 -2.36 6.60 -14.24
N TYR A 105 -3.64 6.93 -14.48
CA TYR A 105 -4.22 8.24 -14.15
C TYR A 105 -5.19 8.13 -12.98
N HIS A 106 -5.11 9.06 -12.04
CA HIS A 106 -6.06 9.21 -10.95
C HIS A 106 -6.00 10.64 -10.38
N PRO A 107 -7.10 11.23 -9.87
CA PRO A 107 -7.08 12.58 -9.28
C PRO A 107 -6.10 12.73 -8.11
N ASP A 108 -6.01 11.69 -7.27
CA ASP A 108 -5.07 11.60 -6.15
C ASP A 108 -3.75 10.91 -6.57
N PRO A 109 -2.58 11.56 -6.40
CA PRO A 109 -1.29 11.01 -6.82
C PRO A 109 -0.83 9.78 -6.04
N ALA A 110 -1.14 9.69 -4.74
CA ALA A 110 -0.76 8.54 -3.92
C ALA A 110 -1.57 7.30 -4.35
N VAL A 111 -2.85 7.51 -4.67
CA VAL A 111 -3.70 6.46 -5.24
C VAL A 111 -3.22 6.05 -6.65
N ALA A 112 -2.87 7.01 -7.51
CA ALA A 112 -2.31 6.72 -8.85
C ALA A 112 -1.08 5.81 -8.73
N LEU A 113 -0.17 6.14 -7.80
CA LEU A 113 1.05 5.39 -7.56
C LEU A 113 0.77 3.99 -6.98
N CYS A 114 -0.18 3.85 -6.07
CA CYS A 114 -0.60 2.54 -5.56
C CYS A 114 -1.13 1.62 -6.67
N ILE A 115 -1.98 2.15 -7.56
CA ILE A 115 -2.50 1.38 -8.70
C ILE A 115 -1.34 0.99 -9.64
N ALA A 116 -0.39 1.89 -9.89
CA ALA A 116 0.79 1.58 -10.69
C ALA A 116 1.64 0.47 -10.04
N CYS A 117 1.87 0.51 -8.73
CA CYS A 117 2.60 -0.53 -7.99
C CYS A 117 1.89 -1.90 -8.08
N LEU A 118 0.58 -1.93 -7.84
CA LEU A 118 -0.22 -3.16 -7.95
C LEU A 118 -0.20 -3.72 -9.38
N THR A 119 -0.32 -2.85 -10.38
CA THR A 119 -0.28 -3.24 -11.80
C THR A 119 1.09 -3.80 -12.17
N TYR A 120 2.16 -3.12 -11.78
CA TYR A 120 3.54 -3.56 -11.98
C TYR A 120 3.77 -4.93 -11.32
N ALA A 121 3.46 -5.06 -10.03
CA ALA A 121 3.61 -6.32 -9.32
C ALA A 121 2.83 -7.46 -9.97
N SER A 122 1.62 -7.22 -10.48
CA SER A 122 0.82 -8.26 -11.15
C SER A 122 1.40 -8.76 -12.48
N ARG A 123 2.25 -7.96 -13.13
CA ARG A 123 2.89 -8.29 -14.42
C ARG A 123 4.27 -8.93 -14.25
N HIS A 124 4.91 -8.69 -13.11
CA HIS A 124 6.30 -9.07 -12.83
C HIS A 124 6.45 -10.03 -11.63
N ALA A 125 5.33 -10.51 -11.07
CA ALA A 125 5.29 -11.54 -10.02
C ALA A 125 5.52 -12.96 -10.54
#